data_AF-A0A7G8PVG7-F1
#
_entry.id   AF-A0A7G8PVG7-F1
#
_cell.length_a   1.000
_cell.length_b   1.000
_cell.length_c   1.000
_cell.angle_alpha   90.00
_cell.angle_beta   90.00
_cell.angle_gamma   90.00
#
_symmetry.space_group_name_H-M   'P 1'
#
loop_
_entity.id
_entity.type
_entity.pdbx_description
1 polymer ?
#
loop_
_entity_poly.entity_id
_entity_poly.type
_entity_poly.pdbx_seq_one_letter_code
_entity_poly.pdbx_strand_id
1 'polypeptide(L)'
;MKKLYSRLKAFFNSVQSKIAFYPSLLAVLGFNLAFIMMWIEEQGASNKLIKVLPKLVLENGDTALTVLSVCIGGLISMMVFSFSMVMLLLSQASSNFSPRLLPGLISDKKHQIILGAYLATILYNIFTLFSIEPSDEKYTLPGVSILLGISLTIMCLCAFIYFIHNISQSIQINNILEDIYVTSRKKLLYFIESEKQKDEELIKDFPDTKDWFAFTSISSGYFQNLSIKNILEFSEEHQTKLYVTIPQGLFVLNNVPFIKSDKKLDAKTQKQLLSNFNFARGELIEDNYILAFKQITEIAVKAMSPGINDPGTAVNAIDYLTELFALRMQKRDSGIITHNNEAVLKLAVVNFEELLYNVMASLRTYCKHDPIIVQKLIWMLTYLSKQQTTNEDYLNAVENELKILITESKLAFDSKKDIETITNIEHPH
;
A
#
# COMPACT_ATOMS: atom_id res chain seq x y z
N MET A 1 22.56 11.33 -16.57
CA MET A 1 22.42 11.28 -15.09
C MET A 1 20.97 11.11 -14.61
N LYS A 2 19.99 11.92 -15.06
CA LYS A 2 18.58 11.81 -14.61
C LYS A 2 17.91 10.43 -14.85
N LYS A 3 18.18 9.77 -15.99
CA LYS A 3 17.67 8.43 -16.31
C LYS A 3 18.28 7.31 -15.45
N LEU A 4 19.52 7.52 -14.98
CA LEU A 4 20.20 6.59 -14.06
C LEU A 4 19.65 6.78 -12.64
N TYR A 5 19.43 8.02 -12.21
CA TYR A 5 18.81 8.34 -10.93
C TYR A 5 17.37 7.84 -10.84
N SER A 6 16.55 8.02 -11.88
CA SER A 6 15.17 7.49 -11.88
C SER A 6 15.14 5.96 -11.88
N ARG A 7 16.06 5.31 -12.60
CA ARG A 7 16.22 3.84 -12.57
C ARG A 7 16.75 3.33 -11.23
N LEU A 8 17.71 4.03 -10.61
CA LEU A 8 18.21 3.70 -9.27
C LEU A 8 17.13 3.90 -8.22
N LYS A 9 16.32 4.97 -8.31
CA LYS A 9 15.17 5.21 -7.43
C LYS A 9 14.09 4.15 -7.63
N ALA A 10 13.77 3.78 -8.88
CA ALA A 10 12.82 2.71 -9.17
C ALA A 10 13.33 1.34 -8.72
N PHE A 11 14.62 1.05 -8.89
CA PHE A 11 15.27 -0.15 -8.39
C PHE A 11 15.27 -0.18 -6.86
N PHE A 12 15.65 0.91 -6.20
CA PHE A 12 15.65 1.03 -4.74
C PHE A 12 14.23 0.86 -4.18
N ASN A 13 13.22 1.50 -4.78
CA ASN A 13 11.82 1.31 -4.41
C ASN A 13 11.36 -0.14 -4.63
N SER A 14 11.78 -0.78 -5.74
CA SER A 14 11.45 -2.17 -6.05
C SER A 14 12.18 -3.19 -5.17
N VAL A 15 13.31 -2.83 -4.58
CA VAL A 15 14.07 -3.69 -3.67
C VAL A 15 13.62 -3.46 -2.22
N GLN A 16 13.30 -2.22 -1.84
CA GLN A 16 12.78 -1.85 -0.53
C GLN A 16 11.42 -2.50 -0.25
N SER A 17 10.61 -2.76 -1.28
CA SER A 17 9.35 -3.48 -1.13
C SER A 17 9.52 -4.98 -0.84
N LYS A 18 10.74 -5.52 -0.92
CA LYS A 18 11.03 -6.93 -0.60
C LYS A 18 11.25 -7.12 0.90
N ILE A 19 10.69 -8.22 1.40
CA ILE A 19 10.72 -8.63 2.81
C ILE A 19 12.14 -8.66 3.39
N ALA A 20 13.13 -9.10 2.60
CA ALA A 20 14.50 -9.30 3.05
C ALA A 20 15.36 -8.02 3.09
N PHE A 21 14.92 -6.90 2.50
CA PHE A 21 15.82 -5.76 2.28
C PHE A 21 16.34 -5.13 3.58
N TYR A 22 15.45 -4.68 4.46
CA TYR A 22 15.86 -4.10 5.74
C TYR A 22 16.56 -5.10 6.66
N PRO A 23 16.09 -6.37 6.79
CA PRO A 23 16.83 -7.38 7.52
C PRO A 23 18.26 -7.58 7.02
N SER A 24 18.47 -7.68 5.70
CA SER A 24 19.81 -7.81 5.14
C SER A 24 20.67 -6.57 5.37
N LEU A 25 20.10 -5.36 5.26
CA LEU A 25 20.83 -4.12 5.52
C LEU A 25 21.28 -4.03 6.99
N LEU A 26 20.36 -4.29 7.93
CA LEU A 26 20.66 -4.27 9.36
C LEU A 26 21.65 -5.38 9.75
N ALA A 27 21.55 -6.56 9.13
CA ALA A 27 22.53 -7.64 9.30
C ALA A 27 23.95 -7.20 8.92
N VAL A 28 24.10 -6.53 7.78
CA VAL A 28 25.40 -5.96 7.35
C VAL A 28 25.87 -4.92 8.36
N LEU A 29 24.99 -4.08 8.91
CA LEU A 29 25.37 -3.12 9.95
C LEU A 29 25.83 -3.81 11.23
N GLY A 30 25.14 -4.86 11.70
CA GLY A 30 25.54 -5.63 12.88
C GLY A 30 26.90 -6.32 12.69
N PHE A 31 27.14 -6.89 11.51
CA PHE A 31 28.43 -7.44 11.11
C PHE A 31 29.55 -6.38 11.19
N ASN A 32 29.37 -5.23 10.53
CA ASN A 32 30.38 -4.16 10.55
C ASN A 32 30.59 -3.59 11.96
N LEU A 33 29.52 -3.46 12.75
CA LEU A 33 29.59 -3.00 14.13
C LEU A 33 30.47 -3.92 14.99
N ALA A 34 30.45 -5.24 14.76
CA ALA A 34 31.32 -6.17 15.46
C ALA A 34 32.80 -5.87 15.20
N PHE A 35 33.22 -5.70 13.94
CA PHE A 35 34.61 -5.37 13.60
C PHE A 35 35.04 -4.01 14.14
N ILE A 36 34.14 -3.01 14.09
CA ILE A 36 34.41 -1.68 14.67
C ILE A 36 34.64 -1.82 16.18
N MET A 37 33.81 -2.60 16.86
CA MET A 37 33.96 -2.83 18.30
C MET A 37 35.24 -3.61 18.62
N MET A 38 35.59 -4.64 17.84
CA MET A 38 36.89 -5.33 17.98
C MET A 38 38.06 -4.36 17.88
N TRP A 39 38.06 -3.46 16.88
CA TRP A 39 39.09 -2.43 16.75
C TRP A 39 39.11 -1.44 17.93
N ILE A 40 37.95 -1.06 18.45
CA ILE A 40 37.85 -0.19 19.65
C ILE A 40 38.41 -0.90 20.89
N GLU A 41 38.20 -2.21 21.03
CA GLU A 41 38.74 -2.99 22.14
C GLU A 41 40.27 -3.11 22.09
N GLU A 42 40.86 -3.28 20.91
CA GLU A 42 42.31 -3.26 20.71
C GLU A 42 42.94 -1.94 21.18
N GLN A 43 42.22 -0.82 21.11
CA GLN A 43 42.65 0.48 21.60
C GLN A 43 42.54 0.63 23.14
N GLY A 44 42.16 -0.44 23.85
CA GLY A 44 42.07 -0.48 25.31
C GLY A 44 40.79 0.12 25.88
N ALA A 45 39.67 0.07 25.14
CA ALA A 45 38.38 0.58 25.62
C ALA A 45 37.90 -0.14 26.89
N SER A 46 37.98 -1.48 26.94
CA SER A 46 37.65 -2.26 28.13
C SER A 46 38.46 -1.85 29.37
N ASN A 47 39.76 -1.55 29.20
CA ASN A 47 40.62 -1.10 30.30
C ASN A 47 40.19 0.26 30.87
N LYS A 48 39.58 1.13 30.06
CA LYS A 48 38.99 2.39 30.53
C LYS A 48 37.66 2.15 31.24
N LEU A 49 36.82 1.25 30.72
CA LEU A 49 35.53 0.94 31.31
C LEU A 49 35.66 0.30 32.71
N ILE A 50 36.57 -0.66 32.87
CA ILE A 50 36.85 -1.33 34.15
C ILE A 50 37.22 -0.32 35.24
N LYS A 51 37.93 0.76 34.90
CA LYS A 51 38.31 1.82 35.85
C LYS A 51 37.13 2.66 36.33
N VAL A 52 36.05 2.76 35.55
CA VAL A 52 34.89 3.61 35.86
C VAL A 52 33.75 2.79 36.45
N LEU A 53 33.51 1.58 35.94
CA LEU A 53 32.39 0.70 36.30
C LEU A 53 32.81 -0.78 36.34
N PRO A 54 33.62 -1.19 37.34
CA PRO A 54 34.18 -2.55 37.39
C PRO A 54 33.11 -3.66 37.51
N LYS A 55 31.98 -3.37 38.17
CA LYS A 55 30.90 -4.36 38.39
C LYS A 55 30.10 -4.73 37.13
N LEU A 56 30.27 -4.01 36.03
CA LEU A 56 29.53 -4.23 34.78
C LEU A 56 30.30 -5.09 33.77
N VAL A 57 31.57 -5.37 34.02
CA VAL A 57 32.43 -6.15 33.12
C VAL A 57 32.56 -7.58 33.64
N LEU A 58 32.38 -8.56 32.77
CA LEU A 58 32.58 -9.98 33.11
C LEU A 58 34.08 -10.26 33.25
N GLU A 59 34.47 -10.90 34.35
CA GLU A 59 35.86 -11.24 34.65
C GLU A 59 36.29 -12.60 34.06
N ASN A 60 35.33 -13.44 33.66
CA ASN A 60 35.57 -14.80 33.15
C ASN A 60 35.10 -14.97 31.70
N GLY A 61 35.99 -15.47 30.83
CA GLY A 61 35.71 -15.77 29.42
C GLY A 61 34.65 -16.86 29.23
N ASP A 62 34.65 -17.91 30.05
CA ASP A 62 33.63 -18.96 29.98
C ASP A 62 32.23 -18.42 30.31
N THR A 63 32.14 -17.50 31.27
CA THR A 63 30.89 -16.82 31.60
C THR A 63 30.44 -15.92 30.44
N ALA A 64 31.35 -15.18 29.81
CA ALA A 64 31.04 -14.36 28.65
C ALA A 64 30.55 -15.20 27.46
N LEU A 65 31.22 -16.30 27.15
CA LEU A 65 30.81 -17.26 26.11
C LEU A 65 29.42 -17.82 26.40
N THR A 66 29.17 -18.22 27.65
CA THR A 66 27.86 -18.76 28.07
C THR A 66 26.76 -17.72 27.93
N VAL A 67 26.97 -16.50 28.43
CA VAL A 67 25.98 -15.41 28.36
C VAL A 67 25.68 -15.04 26.90
N LEU A 68 26.70 -14.82 26.07
CA LEU A 68 26.49 -14.52 24.66
C LEU A 68 25.80 -15.67 23.91
N SER A 69 26.15 -16.92 24.21
CA SER A 69 25.48 -18.09 23.63
C SER A 69 23.99 -18.14 24.00
N VAL A 70 23.63 -17.85 25.26
CA VAL A 70 22.23 -17.75 25.70
C VAL A 70 21.52 -16.60 24.98
N CYS A 71 22.16 -15.44 24.83
CA CYS A 71 21.62 -14.31 24.07
C CYS A 71 21.37 -14.68 22.60
N ILE A 72 22.33 -15.31 21.93
CA ILE A 72 22.20 -15.76 20.53
C ILE A 72 21.05 -16.76 20.39
N GLY A 73 21.01 -17.80 21.24
CA GLY A 73 19.95 -18.80 21.22
C GLY A 73 18.56 -18.20 21.45
N GLY A 74 18.43 -17.28 22.41
CA GLY A 74 17.19 -16.55 22.68
C GLY A 74 16.75 -15.67 21.49
N LEU A 75 17.68 -14.95 20.87
CA LEU A 75 17.40 -14.12 19.68
C LEU A 75 16.98 -14.96 18.46
N ILE A 76 17.62 -16.12 18.23
CA ILE A 76 17.23 -17.04 17.16
C ILE A 76 15.80 -17.56 17.39
N SER A 77 15.48 -17.97 18.63
CA SER A 77 14.13 -18.41 18.99
C SER A 77 13.08 -17.32 18.75
N MET A 78 13.35 -16.08 19.18
CA MET A 78 12.47 -14.94 18.90
C MET A 78 12.31 -14.66 17.40
N MET A 79 13.40 -14.75 16.63
CA MET A 79 13.34 -14.58 15.17
C MET A 79 12.45 -15.63 14.51
N VAL A 80 12.60 -16.90 14.86
CA VAL A 80 11.76 -18.00 14.32
C VAL A 80 10.30 -17.81 14.71
N PHE A 81 10.03 -17.44 15.96
CA PHE A 81 8.67 -17.16 16.42
C PHE A 81 8.06 -15.97 15.67
N SER A 82 8.78 -14.85 15.54
CA SER A 82 8.32 -13.67 14.81
C SER A 82 8.04 -13.96 13.34
N PHE A 83 8.91 -14.73 12.66
CA PHE A 83 8.67 -15.14 11.28
C PHE A 83 7.43 -16.04 11.16
N SER A 84 7.26 -16.99 12.09
CA SER A 84 6.09 -17.87 12.16
C SER A 84 4.79 -17.08 12.34
N MET A 85 4.79 -16.04 13.19
CA MET A 85 3.64 -15.18 13.39
C MET A 85 3.30 -14.38 12.12
N VAL A 86 4.30 -13.82 11.41
CA VAL A 86 4.08 -13.13 10.13
C VAL A 86 3.48 -14.08 9.09
N MET A 87 3.96 -15.32 9.01
CA MET A 87 3.42 -16.33 8.10
C MET A 87 2.00 -16.78 8.48
N LEU A 88 1.71 -16.90 9.78
CA LEU A 88 0.36 -17.17 10.26
C LEU A 88 -0.60 -16.04 9.87
N LEU A 89 -0.16 -14.78 9.98
CA LEU A 89 -0.95 -13.63 9.52
C LEU A 89 -1.24 -13.70 8.03
N LEU A 90 -0.22 -14.04 7.23
CA LEU A 90 -0.36 -14.19 5.80
C LEU A 90 -1.42 -15.25 5.45
N SER A 91 -1.37 -16.40 6.14
CA SER A 91 -2.34 -17.47 5.97
C SER A 91 -3.76 -17.03 6.36
N GLN A 92 -3.91 -16.36 7.50
CA GLN A 92 -5.20 -15.85 7.97
C GLN A 92 -5.76 -14.78 7.04
N ALA A 93 -4.93 -13.83 6.61
CA ALA A 93 -5.34 -12.77 5.70
C ALA A 93 -5.73 -13.31 4.32
N SER A 94 -5.03 -14.35 3.82
CA SER A 94 -5.43 -15.02 2.57
C SER A 94 -6.74 -15.79 2.72
N SER A 95 -6.96 -16.42 3.88
CA SER A 95 -8.17 -17.19 4.17
C SER A 95 -9.38 -16.28 4.35
N ASN A 96 -9.26 -15.24 5.16
CA ASN A 96 -10.37 -14.38 5.57
C ASN A 96 -10.55 -13.14 4.69
N PHE A 97 -9.50 -12.67 4.01
CA PHE A 97 -9.52 -11.44 3.21
C PHE A 97 -9.00 -11.64 1.79
N SER A 98 -9.05 -10.59 0.97
CA SER A 98 -8.56 -10.67 -0.41
C SER A 98 -7.04 -10.90 -0.44
N PRO A 99 -6.52 -11.85 -1.23
CA PRO A 99 -5.08 -12.04 -1.45
C PRO A 99 -4.36 -10.76 -1.94
N ARG A 100 -5.11 -9.79 -2.48
CA ARG A 100 -4.58 -8.49 -2.92
C ARG A 100 -4.14 -7.59 -1.75
N LEU A 101 -4.56 -7.88 -0.52
CA LEU A 101 -4.14 -7.14 0.69
C LEU A 101 -2.81 -7.65 1.26
N LEU A 102 -2.37 -8.84 0.85
CA LEU A 102 -1.21 -9.52 1.41
C LEU A 102 0.10 -8.77 1.21
N PRO A 103 0.41 -8.19 0.03
CA PRO A 103 1.71 -7.55 -0.17
C PRO A 103 1.93 -6.33 0.72
N GLY A 104 0.86 -5.61 1.12
CA GLY A 104 0.95 -4.49 2.06
C GLY A 104 1.26 -4.93 3.49
N LEU A 105 0.69 -6.05 3.94
CA LEU A 105 0.85 -6.57 5.30
C LEU A 105 2.25 -7.15 5.56
N ILE A 106 2.83 -7.83 4.59
CA ILE A 106 4.16 -8.48 4.74
C ILE A 106 5.30 -7.48 4.54
N SER A 107 5.07 -6.43 3.74
CA SER A 107 6.07 -5.39 3.48
C SER A 107 6.08 -4.26 4.51
N ASP A 108 5.43 -4.44 5.67
CA ASP A 108 5.49 -3.46 6.76
C ASP A 108 6.93 -3.31 7.27
N LYS A 109 7.45 -2.09 7.14
CA LYS A 109 8.79 -1.69 7.56
C LYS A 109 9.02 -1.93 9.05
N LYS A 110 7.99 -1.83 9.89
CA LYS A 110 8.10 -2.06 11.35
C LYS A 110 8.55 -3.48 11.64
N HIS A 111 7.87 -4.47 11.04
CA HIS A 111 8.22 -5.88 11.21
C HIS A 111 9.62 -6.18 10.66
N GLN A 112 9.94 -5.62 9.49
CA GLN A 112 11.24 -5.81 8.84
C GLN A 112 12.41 -5.20 9.65
N ILE A 113 12.22 -4.03 10.26
CA ILE A 113 13.21 -3.39 11.13
C ILE A 113 13.44 -4.23 12.39
N ILE A 114 12.37 -4.73 13.02
CA ILE A 114 12.50 -5.55 14.23
C ILE A 114 13.22 -6.86 13.93
N LEU A 115 12.82 -7.56 12.86
CA LEU A 115 13.50 -8.79 12.40
C LEU A 115 14.96 -8.52 12.04
N GLY A 116 15.24 -7.39 11.39
CA GLY A 116 16.60 -6.98 11.06
C GLY A 116 17.43 -6.62 12.28
N ALA A 117 16.83 -6.03 13.32
CA ALA A 117 17.51 -5.78 14.59
C ALA A 117 17.90 -7.09 15.28
N TYR A 118 17.03 -8.12 15.25
CA TYR A 118 17.39 -9.46 15.74
C TYR A 118 18.57 -10.02 14.97
N LEU A 119 18.54 -9.97 13.63
CA LEU A 119 19.60 -10.50 12.79
C LEU A 119 20.92 -9.75 13.00
N ALA A 120 20.87 -8.42 13.10
CA ALA A 120 22.02 -7.58 13.39
C ALA A 120 22.66 -7.94 14.73
N THR A 121 21.87 -8.07 15.79
CA THR A 121 22.35 -8.43 17.13
C THR A 121 22.88 -9.87 17.18
N ILE A 122 22.23 -10.81 16.48
CA ILE A 122 22.73 -12.20 16.37
C ILE A 122 24.11 -12.21 15.72
N LEU A 123 24.27 -11.55 14.56
CA LEU A 123 25.57 -11.50 13.88
C LEU A 123 26.61 -10.78 14.72
N TYR A 124 26.26 -9.64 15.33
CA TYR A 124 27.14 -8.93 16.23
C TYR A 124 27.64 -9.83 17.38
N ASN A 125 26.74 -10.55 18.05
CA ASN A 125 27.09 -11.44 19.15
C ASN A 125 27.92 -12.64 18.68
N ILE A 126 27.64 -13.22 17.50
CA ILE A 126 28.44 -14.33 16.92
C ILE A 126 29.89 -13.89 16.68
N PHE A 127 30.09 -12.73 16.03
CA PHE A 127 31.44 -12.24 15.75
C PHE A 127 32.17 -11.75 17.01
N THR A 128 31.45 -11.22 17.99
CA THR A 128 32.00 -10.93 19.33
C THR A 128 32.37 -12.22 20.07
N LEU A 129 31.63 -13.31 19.89
CA LEU A 129 31.96 -14.61 20.47
C LEU A 129 33.25 -15.17 19.84
N PHE A 130 33.45 -15.02 18.53
CA PHE A 130 34.68 -15.43 17.86
C PHE A 130 35.93 -14.65 18.31
N SER A 131 35.79 -13.45 18.87
CA SER A 131 36.93 -12.70 19.40
C SER A 131 37.29 -13.09 20.84
N ILE A 132 36.54 -13.95 21.52
CA ILE A 132 36.86 -14.36 22.89
C ILE A 132 37.76 -15.59 22.87
N GLU A 133 38.99 -15.45 23.35
CA GLU A 133 39.93 -16.56 23.56
C GLU A 133 39.97 -16.93 25.05
N PRO A 134 39.28 -18.00 25.50
CA PRO A 134 39.13 -18.33 26.92
C PRO A 134 40.40 -18.88 27.58
N SER A 135 41.45 -19.18 26.81
CA SER A 135 42.63 -19.94 27.27
C SER A 135 43.91 -19.12 27.44
N ASP A 136 43.88 -17.82 27.16
CA ASP A 136 45.06 -16.95 27.24
C ASP A 136 44.99 -16.02 28.47
N GLU A 137 45.83 -16.29 29.48
CA GLU A 137 45.91 -15.50 30.72
C GLU A 137 46.30 -14.02 30.49
N LYS A 138 46.84 -13.68 29.32
CA LYS A 138 47.19 -12.29 28.94
C LYS A 138 46.09 -11.58 28.15
N TYR A 139 45.04 -12.29 27.74
CA TYR A 139 43.98 -11.73 26.92
C TYR A 139 42.97 -10.95 27.77
N THR A 140 42.86 -9.65 27.53
CA THR A 140 41.80 -8.83 28.14
C THR A 140 40.50 -9.07 27.41
N LEU A 141 39.50 -9.59 28.11
CA LEU A 141 38.15 -9.80 27.57
C LEU A 141 37.59 -8.51 26.94
N PRO A 142 36.92 -8.60 25.77
CA PRO A 142 36.28 -7.46 25.12
C PRO A 142 34.98 -7.07 25.85
N GLY A 143 35.13 -6.57 27.07
CA GLY A 143 34.06 -6.29 28.02
C GLY A 143 33.05 -5.26 27.52
N VAL A 144 33.49 -4.21 26.80
CA VAL A 144 32.58 -3.21 26.21
C VAL A 144 31.73 -3.86 25.12
N SER A 145 32.35 -4.71 24.30
CA SER A 145 31.67 -5.41 23.21
C SER A 145 30.63 -6.40 23.73
N ILE A 146 30.97 -7.14 24.80
CA ILE A 146 30.05 -8.05 25.47
C ILE A 146 28.89 -7.28 26.11
N LEU A 147 29.18 -6.20 26.84
CA LEU A 147 28.15 -5.36 27.47
C LEU A 147 27.20 -4.77 26.42
N LEU A 148 27.73 -4.31 25.30
CA LEU A 148 26.94 -3.84 24.17
C LEU A 148 26.06 -4.96 23.60
N GLY A 149 26.58 -6.18 23.44
CA GLY A 149 25.82 -7.34 22.99
C GLY A 149 24.65 -7.70 23.91
N ILE A 150 24.88 -7.68 25.22
CA ILE A 150 23.83 -7.86 26.24
C ILE A 150 22.79 -6.73 26.14
N SER A 151 23.24 -5.48 26.05
CA SER A 151 22.36 -4.31 25.94
C SER A 151 21.49 -4.36 24.68
N LEU A 152 22.08 -4.72 23.54
CA LEU A 152 21.36 -4.93 22.28
C LEU A 152 20.33 -6.06 22.40
N THR A 153 20.68 -7.14 23.11
CA THR A 153 19.74 -8.25 23.36
C THR A 153 18.54 -7.80 24.19
N ILE A 154 18.75 -7.00 25.24
CA ILE A 154 17.66 -6.42 26.04
C ILE A 154 16.79 -5.50 25.17
N MET A 155 17.40 -4.67 24.32
CA MET A 155 16.66 -3.83 23.37
C MET A 155 15.82 -4.68 22.40
N CYS A 156 16.35 -5.82 21.93
CA CYS A 156 15.60 -6.76 21.12
C CYS A 156 14.40 -7.39 21.87
N LEU A 157 14.53 -7.67 23.18
CA LEU A 157 13.40 -8.12 24.01
C LEU A 157 12.30 -7.05 24.10
N CYS A 158 12.66 -5.78 24.30
CA CYS A 158 11.69 -4.69 24.26
C CYS A 158 11.04 -4.56 22.87
N ALA A 159 11.84 -4.66 21.81
CA ALA A 159 11.35 -4.67 20.44
C ALA A 159 10.41 -5.86 20.14
N PHE A 160 10.60 -6.99 20.81
CA PHE A 160 9.73 -8.16 20.71
C PHE A 160 8.34 -7.93 21.32
N ILE A 161 8.27 -7.27 22.48
CA ILE A 161 6.99 -6.87 23.06
C ILE A 161 6.26 -5.90 22.13
N TYR A 162 6.98 -4.92 21.58
CA TYR A 162 6.45 -4.01 20.57
C TYR A 162 6.00 -4.75 19.30
N PHE A 163 6.75 -5.75 18.85
CA PHE A 163 6.39 -6.60 17.71
C PHE A 163 5.05 -7.31 17.94
N ILE A 164 4.85 -7.93 19.10
CA ILE A 164 3.59 -8.59 19.46
C ILE A 164 2.43 -7.59 19.45
N HIS A 165 2.64 -6.39 20.00
CA HIS A 165 1.61 -5.36 19.99
C HIS A 165 1.21 -4.93 18.57
N ASN A 166 2.18 -4.60 17.70
CA ASN A 166 1.87 -4.18 16.33
C ASN A 166 1.23 -5.30 15.54
N ILE A 167 1.80 -6.51 15.59
CA ILE A 167 1.28 -7.64 14.81
C ILE A 167 -0.15 -7.97 15.23
N SER A 168 -0.47 -7.91 16.53
CA SER A 168 -1.83 -8.13 17.01
C SER A 168 -2.83 -7.07 16.53
N GLN A 169 -2.40 -5.82 16.37
CA GLN A 169 -3.25 -4.74 15.85
C GLN A 169 -3.41 -4.84 14.33
N SER A 170 -2.34 -5.13 13.59
CA SER A 170 -2.37 -5.23 12.13
C SER A 170 -3.27 -6.36 11.59
N ILE A 171 -3.62 -7.35 12.41
CA ILE A 171 -4.55 -8.43 12.04
C ILE A 171 -6.00 -7.95 12.02
N GLN A 172 -6.34 -6.93 12.81
CA GLN A 172 -7.71 -6.49 12.95
C GLN A 172 -8.20 -5.86 11.64
N ILE A 173 -9.29 -6.39 11.10
CA ILE A 173 -9.85 -5.95 9.82
C ILE A 173 -10.19 -4.46 9.81
N ASN A 174 -10.59 -3.91 10.96
CA ASN A 174 -10.85 -2.48 11.12
C ASN A 174 -9.61 -1.64 10.81
N ASN A 175 -8.44 -2.04 11.30
CA ASN A 175 -7.19 -1.33 11.03
C ASN A 175 -6.79 -1.43 9.55
N ILE A 176 -7.01 -2.59 8.91
CA ILE A 176 -6.75 -2.76 7.48
C ILE A 176 -7.67 -1.86 6.65
N LEU A 177 -8.96 -1.84 6.98
CA LEU A 177 -9.94 -0.95 6.32
C LEU A 177 -9.58 0.51 6.52
N GLU A 178 -9.23 0.90 7.74
CA GLU A 178 -8.81 2.27 8.08
C GLU A 178 -7.54 2.67 7.30
N ASP A 179 -6.53 1.82 7.22
CA ASP A 179 -5.29 2.09 6.48
C ASP A 179 -5.55 2.31 4.98
N ILE A 180 -6.40 1.47 4.37
CA ILE A 180 -6.84 1.61 2.98
C ILE A 180 -7.60 2.94 2.81
N TYR A 181 -8.53 3.23 3.72
CA TYR A 181 -9.33 4.45 3.70
C TYR A 181 -8.47 5.71 3.83
N VAL A 182 -7.63 5.81 4.85
CA VAL A 182 -6.79 7.00 5.13
C VAL A 182 -5.86 7.28 3.96
N THR A 183 -5.20 6.24 3.43
CA THR A 183 -4.30 6.36 2.27
C THR A 183 -5.04 6.91 1.06
N SER A 184 -6.25 6.41 0.81
CA SER A 184 -7.03 6.72 -0.39
C SER A 184 -7.72 8.06 -0.28
N ARG A 185 -8.24 8.42 0.89
CA ARG A 185 -8.76 9.74 1.23
C ARG A 185 -7.71 10.81 1.02
N LYS A 186 -6.48 10.60 1.52
CA LYS A 186 -5.37 11.55 1.32
C LYS A 186 -5.08 11.77 -0.17
N LYS A 187 -5.13 10.71 -0.97
CA LYS A 187 -4.91 10.78 -2.43
C LYS A 187 -6.06 11.47 -3.16
N LEU A 188 -7.31 11.15 -2.83
CA LEU A 188 -8.49 11.81 -3.39
C LEU A 188 -8.48 13.31 -3.08
N LEU A 189 -8.21 13.71 -1.83
CA LEU A 189 -8.12 15.11 -1.44
C LEU A 189 -7.04 15.86 -2.23
N TYR A 190 -5.86 15.25 -2.38
CA TYR A 190 -4.80 15.82 -3.22
C TYR A 190 -5.27 16.06 -4.67
N PHE A 191 -5.97 15.09 -5.28
CA PHE A 191 -6.50 15.27 -6.64
C PHE A 191 -7.58 16.34 -6.71
N ILE A 192 -8.52 16.36 -5.76
CA ILE A 192 -9.60 17.37 -5.69
C ILE A 192 -9.01 18.78 -5.55
N GLU A 193 -8.04 18.96 -4.64
CA GLU A 193 -7.35 20.25 -4.46
C GLU A 193 -6.59 20.66 -5.72
N SER A 194 -5.90 19.72 -6.37
CA SER A 194 -5.19 19.98 -7.62
C SER A 194 -6.12 20.36 -8.77
N GLU A 195 -7.38 19.90 -8.77
CA GLU A 195 -8.38 20.23 -9.78
C GLU A 195 -9.02 21.60 -9.53
N LYS A 196 -9.20 22.00 -8.26
CA LYS A 196 -9.71 23.35 -7.90
C LYS A 196 -8.79 24.48 -8.35
N GLN A 197 -7.48 24.20 -8.46
CA GLN A 197 -6.49 25.16 -8.92
C GLN A 197 -6.43 25.29 -10.45
N LYS A 198 -7.15 24.44 -11.20
CA LYS A 198 -7.15 24.46 -12.67
C LYS A 198 -8.27 25.35 -13.20
N ASP A 199 -7.91 26.12 -14.23
CA ASP A 199 -8.86 26.89 -15.02
C ASP A 199 -9.83 25.95 -15.77
N GLU A 200 -11.12 26.12 -15.52
CA GLU A 200 -12.18 25.34 -16.17
C GLU A 200 -12.27 25.61 -17.67
N GLU A 201 -11.93 26.81 -18.13
CA GLU A 201 -11.98 27.17 -19.55
C GLU A 201 -10.94 26.38 -20.33
N LEU A 202 -9.72 26.24 -19.77
CA LEU A 202 -8.66 25.44 -20.38
C LEU A 202 -9.05 23.96 -20.49
N ILE A 203 -9.80 23.42 -19.52
CA ILE A 203 -10.28 22.04 -19.58
C ILE A 203 -11.30 21.87 -20.72
N LYS A 204 -12.19 22.85 -20.93
CA LYS A 204 -13.18 22.83 -22.01
C LYS A 204 -12.56 23.00 -23.41
N ASP A 205 -11.41 23.68 -23.49
CA ASP A 205 -10.67 23.92 -24.73
C ASP A 205 -9.89 22.68 -25.25
N PHE A 206 -9.88 21.57 -24.52
CA PHE A 206 -9.19 20.36 -25.00
C PHE A 206 -9.92 19.77 -26.23
N PRO A 207 -9.23 19.48 -27.36
CA PRO A 207 -9.89 19.12 -28.62
C PRO A 207 -10.62 17.77 -28.57
N ASP A 208 -11.58 17.56 -29.50
CA ASP A 208 -12.08 16.20 -29.78
C ASP A 208 -10.93 15.33 -30.31
N THR A 209 -10.86 14.09 -29.82
CA THR A 209 -9.76 13.15 -30.03
C THR A 209 -10.14 11.99 -30.97
N LYS A 210 -11.33 12.04 -31.58
CA LYS A 210 -11.80 10.98 -32.50
C LYS A 210 -10.84 10.76 -33.67
N ASP A 211 -10.42 11.84 -34.33
CA ASP A 211 -9.59 11.80 -35.54
C ASP A 211 -8.08 11.83 -35.28
N TRP A 212 -7.66 11.69 -34.02
CA TRP A 212 -6.24 11.71 -33.64
C TRP A 212 -5.52 10.42 -34.05
N PHE A 213 -4.22 10.54 -34.32
CA PHE A 213 -3.35 9.42 -34.67
C PHE A 213 -3.14 8.51 -33.46
N ALA A 214 -3.59 7.27 -33.56
CA ALA A 214 -3.45 6.27 -32.51
C ALA A 214 -2.15 5.47 -32.63
N PHE A 215 -1.51 5.22 -31.49
CA PHE A 215 -0.35 4.35 -31.35
C PHE A 215 -0.63 3.24 -30.35
N THR A 216 -0.12 2.05 -30.65
CA THR A 216 -0.40 0.87 -29.85
C THR A 216 0.59 0.69 -28.70
N SER A 217 0.17 -0.03 -27.67
CA SER A 217 1.06 -0.52 -26.62
C SER A 217 2.16 -1.45 -27.18
N ILE A 218 3.31 -1.50 -26.50
CA ILE A 218 4.46 -2.36 -26.88
C ILE A 218 4.42 -3.71 -26.15
N SER A 219 3.70 -3.79 -25.03
CA SER A 219 3.69 -4.97 -24.16
C SER A 219 2.38 -5.10 -23.41
N SER A 220 1.97 -6.34 -23.13
CA SER A 220 0.82 -6.61 -22.27
C SER A 220 1.17 -6.46 -20.79
N GLY A 221 0.31 -5.81 -20.00
CA GLY A 221 0.46 -5.65 -18.56
C GLY A 221 -0.50 -4.61 -17.98
N TYR A 222 -0.58 -4.54 -16.65
CA TYR A 222 -1.29 -3.47 -15.95
C TYR A 222 -0.58 -2.13 -16.17
N PHE A 223 -1.33 -1.11 -16.58
CA PHE A 223 -0.83 0.26 -16.67
C PHE A 223 -0.66 0.81 -15.25
N GLN A 224 0.58 0.79 -14.76
CA GLN A 224 0.87 1.12 -13.37
C GLN A 224 1.04 2.61 -13.14
N ASN A 225 2.02 3.22 -13.82
CA ASN A 225 2.44 4.60 -13.58
C ASN A 225 2.87 5.27 -14.88
N LEU A 226 2.78 6.60 -14.91
CA LEU A 226 3.34 7.44 -15.95
C LEU A 226 4.21 8.55 -15.37
N SER A 227 5.22 9.00 -16.12
CA SER A 227 5.92 10.23 -15.79
C SER A 227 5.20 11.43 -16.42
N ILE A 228 4.26 12.02 -15.68
CA ILE A 228 3.51 13.23 -16.15
C ILE A 228 4.50 14.31 -16.59
N LYS A 229 5.53 14.59 -15.79
CA LYS A 229 6.55 15.59 -16.11
C LYS A 229 7.23 15.33 -17.46
N ASN A 230 7.72 14.12 -17.70
CA ASN A 230 8.40 13.81 -18.96
C ASN A 230 7.43 13.85 -20.15
N ILE A 231 6.16 13.52 -19.94
CA ILE A 231 5.14 13.58 -21.00
C ILE A 231 4.82 15.04 -21.34
N LEU A 232 4.73 15.93 -20.35
CA LEU A 232 4.55 17.37 -20.58
C LEU A 232 5.76 17.97 -21.33
N GLU A 233 6.99 17.66 -20.90
CA GLU A 233 8.21 18.07 -21.61
C GLU A 233 8.23 17.54 -23.06
N PHE A 234 7.81 16.29 -23.27
CA PHE A 234 7.72 15.70 -24.60
C PHE A 234 6.68 16.41 -25.49
N SER A 235 5.50 16.71 -24.93
CA SER A 235 4.43 17.42 -25.62
C SER A 235 4.85 18.84 -26.02
N GLU A 236 5.62 19.52 -25.17
CA GLU A 236 6.17 20.84 -25.47
C GLU A 236 7.21 20.77 -26.60
N GLU A 237 8.17 19.83 -26.51
CA GLU A 237 9.24 19.64 -27.51
C GLU A 237 8.68 19.34 -28.92
N HIS A 238 7.62 18.52 -28.99
CA HIS A 238 7.02 18.09 -30.25
C HIS A 238 5.76 18.89 -30.62
N GLN A 239 5.39 19.88 -29.79
CA GLN A 239 4.18 20.70 -29.92
C GLN A 239 2.93 19.85 -30.20
N THR A 240 2.69 18.81 -29.39
CA THR A 240 1.60 17.85 -29.61
C THR A 240 0.77 17.65 -28.35
N LYS A 241 -0.55 17.57 -28.54
CA LYS A 241 -1.49 17.18 -27.50
C LYS A 241 -1.65 15.67 -27.50
N LEU A 242 -1.76 15.10 -26.30
CA LEU A 242 -1.78 13.65 -26.10
C LEU A 242 -3.03 13.21 -25.35
N TYR A 243 -3.55 12.05 -25.72
CA TYR A 243 -4.63 11.38 -25.00
C TYR A 243 -4.24 9.93 -24.71
N VAL A 244 -4.10 9.60 -23.44
CA VAL A 244 -3.91 8.22 -22.97
C VAL A 244 -5.29 7.58 -22.84
N THR A 245 -5.58 6.62 -23.71
CA THR A 245 -6.95 6.10 -23.92
C THR A 245 -7.41 5.11 -22.87
N ILE A 246 -6.49 4.57 -22.06
CA ILE A 246 -6.79 3.54 -21.07
C ILE A 246 -6.53 4.08 -19.65
N PRO A 247 -7.50 3.98 -18.73
CA PRO A 247 -7.32 4.36 -17.34
C PRO A 247 -6.17 3.64 -16.64
N GLN A 248 -5.50 4.35 -15.74
CA GLN A 248 -4.50 3.77 -14.84
C GLN A 248 -5.12 2.66 -13.99
N GLY A 249 -4.40 1.55 -13.83
CA GLY A 249 -4.88 0.36 -13.12
C GLY A 249 -5.50 -0.73 -13.97
N LEU A 250 -5.80 -0.48 -15.25
CA LEU A 250 -6.36 -1.51 -16.13
C LEU A 250 -5.26 -2.32 -16.83
N PHE A 251 -5.62 -3.55 -17.20
CA PHE A 251 -4.76 -4.43 -17.98
C PHE A 251 -4.79 -4.04 -19.46
N VAL A 252 -3.62 -3.70 -19.99
CA VAL A 252 -3.43 -3.34 -21.39
C VAL A 252 -2.90 -4.56 -22.13
N LEU A 253 -3.56 -4.94 -23.24
CA LEU A 253 -3.07 -5.98 -24.14
C LEU A 253 -2.05 -5.41 -25.12
N ASN A 254 -1.22 -6.26 -25.72
CA ASN A 254 -0.34 -5.84 -26.80
C ASN A 254 -1.16 -5.41 -28.03
N ASN A 255 -0.65 -4.46 -28.81
CA ASN A 255 -1.25 -3.98 -30.05
C ASN A 255 -2.64 -3.30 -29.91
N VAL A 256 -3.03 -2.87 -28.72
CA VAL A 256 -4.25 -2.04 -28.54
C VAL A 256 -3.89 -0.55 -28.55
N PRO A 257 -4.73 0.32 -29.15
CA PRO A 257 -4.57 1.77 -29.07
C PRO A 257 -4.46 2.24 -27.61
N PHE A 258 -3.30 2.78 -27.24
CA PHE A 258 -3.01 3.22 -25.88
C PHE A 258 -2.81 4.73 -25.78
N ILE A 259 -2.25 5.34 -26.82
CA ILE A 259 -2.03 6.79 -26.90
C ILE A 259 -2.58 7.29 -28.23
N LYS A 260 -3.23 8.45 -28.18
CA LYS A 260 -3.58 9.25 -29.35
C LYS A 260 -2.81 10.57 -29.32
N SER A 261 -2.43 11.07 -30.49
CA SER A 261 -1.80 12.37 -30.69
C SER A 261 -2.51 13.13 -31.80
N ASP A 262 -2.64 14.44 -31.63
CA ASP A 262 -3.13 15.35 -32.67
C ASP A 262 -2.21 15.44 -33.89
N LYS A 263 -0.94 15.00 -33.76
CA LYS A 263 0.06 14.99 -34.81
C LYS A 263 0.53 13.58 -35.14
N LYS A 264 0.95 13.38 -36.38
CA LYS A 264 1.57 12.13 -36.80
C LYS A 264 3.01 12.09 -36.29
N LEU A 265 3.31 11.15 -35.39
CA LEU A 265 4.65 10.93 -34.87
C LEU A 265 5.33 9.77 -35.62
N ASP A 266 6.64 9.87 -35.86
CA ASP A 266 7.42 8.77 -36.44
C ASP A 266 7.71 7.67 -35.40
N ALA A 267 8.11 6.49 -35.87
CA ALA A 267 8.27 5.31 -35.01
C ALA A 267 9.30 5.50 -33.88
N LYS A 268 10.35 6.30 -34.09
CA LYS A 268 11.37 6.57 -33.07
C LYS A 268 10.79 7.41 -31.94
N THR A 269 10.03 8.44 -32.28
CA THR A 269 9.37 9.37 -31.36
C THR A 269 8.25 8.67 -30.57
N GLN A 270 7.46 7.80 -31.22
CA GLN A 270 6.48 6.96 -30.53
C GLN A 270 7.13 6.07 -29.47
N LYS A 271 8.26 5.43 -29.79
CA LYS A 271 9.00 4.58 -28.84
C LYS A 271 9.56 5.37 -27.66
N GLN A 272 10.01 6.60 -27.89
CA GLN A 272 10.45 7.52 -26.82
C GLN A 272 9.29 7.87 -25.89
N LEU A 273 8.13 8.23 -26.43
CA LEU A 273 6.93 8.53 -25.64
C LEU A 273 6.50 7.33 -24.79
N LEU A 274 6.38 6.15 -25.41
CA LEU A 274 5.96 4.91 -24.75
C LEU A 274 6.92 4.48 -23.63
N SER A 275 8.20 4.89 -23.68
CA SER A 275 9.16 4.62 -22.60
C SER A 275 8.91 5.36 -21.29
N ASN A 276 7.98 6.33 -21.28
CA ASN A 276 7.55 7.05 -20.08
C ASN A 276 6.41 6.36 -19.31
N PHE A 277 5.90 5.24 -19.84
CA PHE A 277 4.82 4.46 -19.23
C PHE A 277 5.38 3.17 -18.65
N ASN A 278 4.90 2.80 -17.46
CA ASN A 278 5.29 1.57 -16.79
C ASN A 278 4.15 0.55 -16.86
N PHE A 279 4.45 -0.61 -17.45
CA PHE A 279 3.56 -1.78 -17.49
C PHE A 279 4.14 -2.89 -16.63
N ALA A 280 3.33 -3.49 -15.76
CA ALA A 280 3.76 -4.60 -14.93
C ALA A 280 2.74 -5.74 -14.91
N ARG A 281 3.17 -6.92 -14.46
CA ARG A 281 2.27 -8.08 -14.32
C ARG A 281 1.41 -8.01 -13.05
N GLY A 282 1.84 -7.26 -12.03
CA GLY A 282 1.08 -7.03 -10.81
C GLY A 282 0.13 -5.85 -10.93
N GLU A 283 -1.07 -5.99 -10.35
CA GLU A 283 -2.13 -4.98 -10.35
C GLU A 283 -1.90 -3.85 -9.32
N LEU A 284 -1.05 -4.09 -8.31
CA LEU A 284 -0.84 -3.18 -7.18
C LEU A 284 -0.20 -1.86 -7.63
N ILE A 285 -1.00 -0.80 -7.58
CA ILE A 285 -0.60 0.58 -7.78
C ILE A 285 -1.01 1.30 -6.50
N GLU A 286 -0.06 1.49 -5.59
CA GLU A 286 -0.34 2.23 -4.34
C GLU A 286 -0.99 3.59 -4.65
N ASP A 287 -0.64 4.22 -5.76
CA ASP A 287 -1.05 5.57 -6.20
C ASP A 287 -2.46 5.68 -6.79
N ASN A 288 -3.18 4.58 -6.99
CA ASN A 288 -4.52 4.64 -7.57
C ASN A 288 -5.60 4.53 -6.48
N TYR A 289 -6.35 5.60 -6.24
CA TYR A 289 -7.46 5.61 -5.27
C TYR A 289 -8.59 4.63 -5.64
N ILE A 290 -8.74 4.26 -6.93
CA ILE A 290 -9.78 3.32 -7.38
C ILE A 290 -9.55 1.93 -6.80
N LEU A 291 -8.29 1.56 -6.56
CA LEU A 291 -7.94 0.27 -5.96
C LEU A 291 -8.56 0.11 -4.58
N ALA A 292 -8.72 1.19 -3.83
CA ALA A 292 -9.30 1.19 -2.50
C ALA A 292 -10.77 0.80 -2.51
N PHE A 293 -11.55 1.37 -3.44
CA PHE A 293 -12.96 0.99 -3.62
C PHE A 293 -13.05 -0.50 -3.89
N LYS A 294 -12.24 -1.01 -4.81
CA LYS A 294 -12.19 -2.44 -5.12
C LYS A 294 -11.81 -3.30 -3.91
N GLN A 295 -10.77 -2.92 -3.18
CA GLN A 295 -10.30 -3.66 -2.00
C GLN A 295 -11.34 -3.68 -0.87
N ILE A 296 -11.98 -2.54 -0.58
CA ILE A 296 -13.01 -2.45 0.45
C ILE A 296 -14.26 -3.24 0.02
N THR A 297 -14.66 -3.17 -1.25
CA THR A 297 -15.75 -4.01 -1.79
C THR A 297 -15.43 -5.50 -1.69
N GLU A 298 -14.20 -5.92 -2.01
CA GLU A 298 -13.78 -7.31 -1.85
C GLU A 298 -13.83 -7.77 -0.38
N ILE A 299 -13.49 -6.90 0.58
CA ILE A 299 -13.63 -7.18 2.01
C ILE A 299 -15.11 -7.38 2.37
N ALA A 300 -15.99 -6.46 1.95
CA ALA A 300 -17.42 -6.53 2.25
C ALA A 300 -18.08 -7.79 1.65
N VAL A 301 -17.79 -8.07 0.37
CA VAL A 301 -18.31 -9.26 -0.34
C VAL A 301 -17.80 -10.55 0.30
N LYS A 302 -16.52 -10.59 0.69
CA LYS A 302 -15.94 -11.78 1.34
C LYS A 302 -16.52 -11.99 2.73
N ALA A 303 -16.76 -10.92 3.49
CA ALA A 303 -17.44 -10.98 4.77
C ALA A 303 -18.86 -11.56 4.63
N MET A 304 -19.59 -11.20 3.57
CA MET A 304 -20.92 -11.74 3.27
C MET A 304 -20.91 -13.09 2.53
N SER A 305 -19.74 -13.67 2.26
CA SER A 305 -19.68 -14.97 1.59
C SER A 305 -20.18 -16.10 2.51
N PRO A 306 -20.79 -17.17 1.96
CA PRO A 306 -21.35 -18.27 2.78
C PRO A 306 -20.37 -18.93 3.74
N GLY A 307 -19.06 -18.83 3.48
CA GLY A 307 -18.01 -19.41 4.33
C GLY A 307 -17.60 -18.55 5.53
N ILE A 308 -17.93 -17.26 5.54
CA ILE A 308 -17.58 -16.34 6.64
C ILE A 308 -18.84 -15.83 7.34
N ASN A 309 -19.77 -15.24 6.58
CA ASN A 309 -21.03 -14.66 7.07
C ASN A 309 -20.86 -13.71 8.27
N ASP A 310 -20.08 -12.64 8.08
CA ASP A 310 -19.83 -11.57 9.05
C ASP A 310 -20.40 -10.22 8.56
N PRO A 311 -21.70 -9.94 8.81
CA PRO A 311 -22.32 -8.67 8.44
C PRO A 311 -21.69 -7.45 9.11
N GLY A 312 -21.09 -7.59 10.30
CA GLY A 312 -20.47 -6.48 11.02
C GLY A 312 -19.30 -5.87 10.23
N THR A 313 -18.43 -6.74 9.70
CA THR A 313 -17.33 -6.29 8.82
C THR A 313 -17.84 -5.65 7.54
N ALA A 314 -18.93 -6.17 6.95
CA ALA A 314 -19.52 -5.60 5.75
C ALA A 314 -20.12 -4.20 6.00
N VAL A 315 -20.77 -3.98 7.15
CA VAL A 315 -21.27 -2.65 7.55
C VAL A 315 -20.13 -1.64 7.65
N ASN A 316 -19.03 -2.01 8.33
CA ASN A 316 -17.86 -1.13 8.46
C ASN A 316 -17.23 -0.79 7.09
N ALA A 317 -17.13 -1.78 6.19
CA ALA A 317 -16.64 -1.56 4.85
C ALA A 317 -17.53 -0.60 4.05
N ILE A 318 -18.86 -0.70 4.20
CA ILE A 318 -19.82 0.22 3.56
C ILE A 318 -19.69 1.65 4.12
N ASP A 319 -19.41 1.81 5.42
CA ASP A 319 -19.14 3.14 5.99
C ASP A 319 -17.95 3.83 5.32
N TYR A 320 -16.81 3.13 5.20
CA TYR A 320 -15.64 3.68 4.50
C TYR A 320 -15.92 3.95 3.01
N LEU A 321 -16.68 3.09 2.33
CA LEU A 321 -17.10 3.33 0.94
C LEU A 321 -17.98 4.58 0.84
N THR A 322 -18.91 4.77 1.78
CA THR A 322 -19.81 5.94 1.83
C THR A 322 -19.01 7.23 1.87
N GLU A 323 -18.05 7.32 2.78
CA GLU A 323 -17.18 8.50 2.90
C GLU A 323 -16.30 8.71 1.67
N LEU A 324 -15.72 7.64 1.12
CA LEU A 324 -14.89 7.74 -0.10
C LEU A 324 -15.71 8.15 -1.32
N PHE A 325 -16.94 7.66 -1.49
CA PHE A 325 -17.82 8.08 -2.58
C PHE A 325 -18.21 9.55 -2.43
N ALA A 326 -18.55 10.01 -1.23
CA ALA A 326 -18.88 11.42 -0.97
C ALA A 326 -17.72 12.35 -1.34
N LEU A 327 -16.48 11.96 -1.03
CA LEU A 327 -15.29 12.68 -1.49
C LEU A 327 -15.11 12.58 -3.01
N ARG A 328 -15.29 11.39 -3.58
CA ARG A 328 -15.12 11.15 -5.01
C ARG A 328 -16.10 11.95 -5.88
N MET A 329 -17.29 12.27 -5.40
CA MET A 329 -18.27 13.14 -6.07
C MET A 329 -17.77 14.59 -6.24
N GLN A 330 -16.82 15.02 -5.42
CA GLN A 330 -16.17 16.34 -5.51
C GLN A 330 -14.97 16.35 -6.47
N LYS A 331 -14.62 15.19 -7.07
CA LYS A 331 -13.57 15.05 -8.07
C LYS A 331 -14.18 14.99 -9.48
N ARG A 332 -13.61 15.72 -10.44
CA ARG A 332 -14.04 15.71 -11.84
C ARG A 332 -13.56 14.47 -12.60
N ASP A 333 -14.28 14.13 -13.67
CA ASP A 333 -13.99 13.01 -14.57
C ASP A 333 -13.24 13.42 -15.84
N SER A 334 -12.68 14.65 -15.88
CA SER A 334 -12.05 15.17 -17.11
C SER A 334 -10.75 14.45 -17.48
N GLY A 335 -9.93 14.13 -16.47
CA GLY A 335 -8.58 13.58 -16.66
C GLY A 335 -7.61 14.52 -17.39
N ILE A 336 -7.97 15.81 -17.53
CA ILE A 336 -7.19 16.79 -18.28
C ILE A 336 -6.10 17.41 -17.38
N ILE A 337 -4.90 17.50 -17.94
CA ILE A 337 -3.72 18.11 -17.34
C ILE A 337 -3.32 19.32 -18.18
N THR A 338 -3.22 20.45 -17.49
CA THR A 338 -2.79 21.73 -18.06
C THR A 338 -1.30 21.95 -17.80
N HIS A 339 -0.64 22.64 -18.72
CA HIS A 339 0.76 23.05 -18.61
C HIS A 339 0.92 24.39 -19.33
N ASN A 340 1.61 25.36 -18.72
CA ASN A 340 1.83 26.71 -19.27
C ASN A 340 0.54 27.39 -19.80
N ASN A 341 -0.56 27.31 -19.04
CA ASN A 341 -1.89 27.81 -19.42
C ASN A 341 -2.50 27.19 -20.69
N GLU A 342 -2.11 25.97 -21.05
CA GLU A 342 -2.74 25.20 -22.12
C GLU A 342 -3.13 23.80 -21.63
N ALA A 343 -4.22 23.22 -22.15
CA ALA A 343 -4.54 21.81 -21.93
C ALA A 343 -3.77 20.92 -22.90
N VAL A 344 -2.86 20.11 -22.37
CA VAL A 344 -1.84 19.39 -23.16
C VAL A 344 -2.04 17.88 -23.16
N LEU A 345 -2.50 17.32 -22.05
CA LEU A 345 -2.63 15.88 -21.87
C LEU A 345 -4.00 15.52 -21.30
N LYS A 346 -4.68 14.58 -21.94
CA LYS A 346 -5.88 13.91 -21.41
C LYS A 346 -5.51 12.50 -20.97
N LEU A 347 -5.91 12.13 -19.77
CA LEU A 347 -5.84 10.78 -19.26
C LEU A 347 -7.25 10.21 -19.20
N ALA A 348 -7.46 9.02 -19.74
CA ALA A 348 -8.70 8.30 -19.47
C ALA A 348 -8.79 8.01 -17.95
N VAL A 349 -9.98 8.18 -17.40
CA VAL A 349 -10.27 7.93 -16.00
C VAL A 349 -11.47 6.99 -15.90
N VAL A 350 -11.56 6.24 -14.81
CA VAL A 350 -12.80 5.54 -14.46
C VAL A 350 -13.78 6.61 -13.96
N ASN A 351 -14.86 6.79 -14.70
CA ASN A 351 -15.88 7.79 -14.37
C ASN A 351 -16.62 7.39 -13.09
N PHE A 352 -17.34 8.34 -12.49
CA PHE A 352 -18.04 8.11 -11.23
C PHE A 352 -19.11 7.01 -11.35
N GLU A 353 -19.91 7.04 -12.42
CA GLU A 353 -21.00 6.09 -12.65
C GLU A 353 -20.49 4.65 -12.79
N GLU A 354 -19.44 4.42 -13.58
CA GLU A 354 -18.80 3.12 -13.75
C GLU A 354 -18.17 2.62 -12.44
N LEU A 355 -17.55 3.51 -11.67
CA LEU A 355 -17.00 3.16 -10.37
C LEU A 355 -18.12 2.74 -9.39
N LEU A 356 -19.19 3.53 -9.31
CA LEU A 356 -20.34 3.25 -8.46
C LEU A 356 -21.01 1.93 -8.87
N TYR A 357 -21.24 1.74 -10.17
CA TYR A 357 -21.81 0.52 -10.73
C TYR A 357 -20.97 -0.71 -10.36
N ASN A 358 -19.65 -0.67 -10.57
CA ASN A 358 -18.78 -1.83 -10.30
C ASN A 358 -18.80 -2.24 -8.81
N VAL A 359 -18.83 -1.25 -7.91
CA VAL A 359 -18.95 -1.49 -6.47
C VAL A 359 -20.34 -2.02 -6.12
N MET A 360 -21.39 -1.34 -6.57
CA MET A 360 -22.77 -1.67 -6.23
C MET A 360 -23.21 -3.00 -6.83
N ALA A 361 -22.82 -3.32 -8.07
CA ALA A 361 -23.13 -4.61 -8.69
C ALA A 361 -22.54 -5.79 -7.89
N SER A 362 -21.31 -5.63 -7.40
CA SER A 362 -20.67 -6.62 -6.53
C SER A 362 -21.42 -6.77 -5.21
N LEU A 363 -21.75 -5.65 -4.55
CA LEU A 363 -22.46 -5.66 -3.26
C LEU A 363 -23.89 -6.21 -3.41
N ARG A 364 -24.64 -5.84 -4.46
CA ARG A 364 -25.98 -6.39 -4.72
C ARG A 364 -25.94 -7.90 -4.92
N THR A 365 -24.95 -8.40 -5.66
CA THR A 365 -24.84 -9.84 -5.95
C THR A 365 -24.73 -10.67 -4.67
N TYR A 366 -23.97 -10.21 -3.67
CA TYR A 366 -23.68 -10.98 -2.46
C TYR A 366 -24.52 -10.56 -1.24
N CYS A 367 -24.98 -9.32 -1.17
CA CYS A 367 -25.58 -8.76 0.03
C CYS A 367 -27.11 -8.58 -0.06
N LYS A 368 -27.74 -8.71 -1.24
CA LYS A 368 -29.18 -8.44 -1.42
C LYS A 368 -30.12 -9.31 -0.58
N HIS A 369 -29.62 -10.42 -0.04
CA HIS A 369 -30.39 -11.35 0.79
C HIS A 369 -30.36 -10.98 2.28
N ASP A 370 -29.51 -10.04 2.70
CA ASP A 370 -29.39 -9.60 4.09
C ASP A 370 -30.10 -8.24 4.29
N PRO A 371 -31.21 -8.17 5.05
CA PRO A 371 -31.95 -6.94 5.26
C PRO A 371 -31.17 -5.82 5.95
N ILE A 372 -30.20 -6.16 6.81
CA ILE A 372 -29.40 -5.18 7.54
C ILE A 372 -28.40 -4.53 6.58
N ILE A 373 -27.73 -5.33 5.75
CA ILE A 373 -26.79 -4.79 4.76
C ILE A 373 -27.52 -3.98 3.68
N VAL A 374 -28.68 -4.44 3.21
CA VAL A 374 -29.49 -3.67 2.25
C VAL A 374 -29.90 -2.32 2.83
N GLN A 375 -30.37 -2.26 4.08
CA GLN A 375 -30.66 -0.99 4.76
C GLN A 375 -29.43 -0.08 4.82
N LYS A 376 -28.25 -0.64 5.11
CA LYS A 376 -27.00 0.11 5.13
C LYS A 376 -26.62 0.69 3.76
N LEU A 377 -26.81 -0.08 2.69
CA LEU A 377 -26.57 0.37 1.31
C LEU A 377 -27.57 1.46 0.87
N ILE A 378 -28.85 1.31 1.24
CA ILE A 378 -29.87 2.34 1.00
C ILE A 378 -29.50 3.63 1.75
N TRP A 379 -29.06 3.51 3.00
CA TRP A 379 -28.58 4.66 3.78
C TRP A 379 -27.39 5.33 3.11
N MET A 380 -26.39 4.58 2.63
CA MET A 380 -25.25 5.11 1.89
C MET A 380 -25.71 5.91 0.67
N LEU A 381 -26.54 5.31 -0.20
CA LEU A 381 -26.98 5.98 -1.44
C LEU A 381 -27.86 7.20 -1.15
N THR A 382 -28.74 7.13 -0.15
CA THR A 382 -29.54 8.29 0.32
C THR A 382 -28.68 9.40 0.92
N TYR A 383 -27.58 9.04 1.59
CA TYR A 383 -26.61 10.02 2.08
C TYR A 383 -25.89 10.69 0.90
N LEU A 384 -25.44 9.91 -0.09
CA LEU A 384 -24.75 10.39 -1.28
C LEU A 384 -25.62 11.33 -2.13
N SER A 385 -26.92 11.07 -2.25
CA SER A 385 -27.85 11.93 -3.01
C SER A 385 -28.00 13.34 -2.42
N LYS A 386 -27.54 13.56 -1.18
CA LYS A 386 -27.57 14.86 -0.49
C LYS A 386 -26.20 15.53 -0.40
N GLN A 387 -25.14 14.93 -0.97
CA GLN A 387 -23.79 15.47 -0.90
C GLN A 387 -23.50 16.50 -1.98
N GLN A 388 -22.52 17.36 -1.71
CA GLN A 388 -21.98 18.26 -2.71
C GLN A 388 -21.32 17.46 -3.84
N THR A 389 -21.65 17.80 -5.08
CA THR A 389 -21.10 17.18 -6.28
C THR A 389 -20.50 18.22 -7.22
N THR A 390 -19.53 17.77 -8.03
CA THR A 390 -18.98 18.58 -9.14
C THR A 390 -19.76 18.42 -10.45
N ASN A 391 -20.59 17.38 -10.56
CA ASN A 391 -21.46 17.12 -11.71
C ASN A 391 -22.82 16.57 -11.22
N GLU A 392 -23.92 17.17 -11.67
CA GLU A 392 -25.29 16.73 -11.34
C GLU A 392 -25.58 15.31 -11.85
N ASP A 393 -24.94 14.86 -12.93
CA ASP A 393 -25.09 13.49 -13.43
C ASP A 393 -24.69 12.42 -12.41
N TYR A 394 -23.81 12.75 -11.46
CA TYR A 394 -23.43 11.83 -10.39
C TYR A 394 -24.61 11.53 -9.46
N LEU A 395 -25.49 12.52 -9.22
CA LEU A 395 -26.70 12.31 -8.42
C LEU A 395 -27.68 11.40 -9.16
N ASN A 396 -27.81 11.57 -10.48
CA ASN A 396 -28.63 10.68 -11.32
C ASN A 396 -28.12 9.23 -11.25
N ALA A 397 -26.80 9.01 -11.29
CA ALA A 397 -26.21 7.69 -11.14
C ALA A 397 -26.52 7.06 -9.75
N VAL A 398 -26.42 7.85 -8.67
CA VAL A 398 -26.77 7.40 -7.31
C VAL A 398 -28.25 7.05 -7.20
N GLU A 399 -29.15 7.87 -7.74
CA GLU A 399 -30.59 7.60 -7.72
C GLU A 399 -30.95 6.34 -8.52
N ASN A 400 -30.32 6.13 -9.68
CA ASN A 400 -30.53 4.93 -10.48
C ASN A 400 -30.09 3.67 -9.72
N GLU A 401 -28.92 3.71 -9.07
CA GLU A 401 -28.43 2.59 -8.25
C GLU A 401 -29.34 2.31 -7.04
N LEU A 402 -29.90 3.35 -6.42
CA LEU A 402 -30.84 3.22 -5.31
C LEU A 402 -32.14 2.50 -5.76
N LYS A 403 -32.71 2.90 -6.90
CA LYS A 403 -33.92 2.27 -7.48
C LYS A 403 -33.68 0.80 -7.82
N ILE A 404 -32.52 0.48 -8.41
CA ILE A 404 -32.14 -0.89 -8.74
C ILE A 404 -32.00 -1.73 -7.46
N LEU A 405 -31.28 -1.23 -6.45
CA LEU A 405 -31.08 -1.94 -5.18
C LEU A 405 -32.42 -2.26 -4.50
N ILE A 406 -33.33 -1.30 -4.40
CA ILE A 406 -34.63 -1.50 -3.77
C ILE A 406 -35.43 -2.55 -4.54
N THR A 407 -35.47 -2.45 -5.87
CA THR A 407 -36.22 -3.38 -6.72
C THR A 407 -35.70 -4.82 -6.58
N GLU A 408 -34.38 -5.01 -6.65
CA GLU A 408 -33.76 -6.33 -6.51
C GLU A 408 -33.92 -6.91 -5.09
N SER A 409 -33.87 -6.06 -4.05
CA SER A 409 -34.02 -6.51 -2.66
C SER A 409 -35.45 -6.93 -2.33
N LYS A 410 -36.46 -6.21 -2.85
CA LYS A 410 -37.88 -6.59 -2.72
C LYS A 410 -38.16 -8.00 -3.27
N LEU A 411 -37.46 -8.39 -4.33
CA LEU A 411 -37.56 -9.73 -4.92
C LEU A 411 -36.77 -10.80 -4.15
N ALA A 412 -35.80 -10.40 -3.33
CA ALA A 412 -34.89 -11.31 -2.63
C ALA A 412 -35.33 -11.65 -1.20
N PHE A 413 -36.19 -10.84 -0.58
CA PHE A 413 -36.64 -11.04 0.80
C PHE A 413 -37.92 -11.88 0.87
N ASP A 414 -37.96 -12.83 1.80
CA ASP A 414 -39.15 -13.63 2.10
C ASP A 414 -40.09 -12.95 3.11
N SER A 415 -39.54 -12.09 3.97
CA SER A 415 -40.24 -11.45 5.07
C SER A 415 -40.93 -10.16 4.64
N LYS A 416 -42.25 -10.12 4.80
CA LYS A 416 -43.07 -8.92 4.50
C LYS A 416 -42.60 -7.68 5.27
N LYS A 417 -42.18 -7.87 6.53
CA LYS A 417 -41.70 -6.76 7.38
C LYS A 417 -40.42 -6.14 6.82
N ASP A 418 -39.53 -6.96 6.28
CA ASP A 418 -38.28 -6.46 5.69
C ASP A 418 -38.54 -5.72 4.38
N ILE A 419 -39.49 -6.21 3.57
CA ILE A 419 -39.98 -5.53 2.35
C ILE A 419 -40.61 -4.17 2.70
N GLU A 420 -41.49 -4.12 3.70
CA GLU A 420 -42.11 -2.87 4.16
C GLU A 420 -41.06 -1.88 4.68
N THR A 421 -40.07 -2.37 5.44
CA THR A 421 -38.99 -1.54 6.00
C THR A 421 -38.19 -0.86 4.90
N ILE A 422 -37.76 -1.58 3.85
CA ILE A 422 -37.00 -0.96 2.76
C ILE A 422 -37.85 0.00 1.91
N THR A 423 -39.15 -0.27 1.77
CA THR A 423 -40.07 0.58 0.98
C THR A 423 -40.31 1.93 1.66
N ASN A 424 -40.37 1.95 3.00
CA ASN A 424 -40.55 3.19 3.74
C ASN A 424 -39.30 4.10 3.69
N ILE A 425 -38.11 3.53 3.44
CA ILE A 425 -36.88 4.32 3.30
C ILE A 425 -36.80 5.03 1.94
N GLU A 426 -37.52 4.53 0.92
CA GLU A 426 -37.66 5.14 -0.41
C GLU A 426 -38.37 6.51 -0.36
N HIS A 427 -39.23 6.71 0.65
CA HIS A 427 -40.03 7.91 0.86
C HIS A 427 -39.93 8.39 2.32
N PRO A 428 -38.80 8.97 2.75
CA PRO A 428 -38.72 9.55 4.07
C PRO A 428 -39.72 10.71 4.15
N HIS A 429 -40.72 10.57 5.01
CA HIS A 429 -41.69 11.62 5.33
C HIS A 429 -41.03 12.90 5.83
#